data_AF-A0A1E5QLA6-F1
#
_entry.id   AF-A0A1E5QLA6-F1
#
_cell.length_a   1.000
_cell.length_b   1.000
_cell.length_c   1.000
_cell.angle_alpha   90.00
_cell.angle_beta   90.00
_cell.angle_gamma   90.00
#
_symmetry.space_group_name_H-M   'P 1'
#
loop_
_entity.id
_entity.type
_entity.pdbx_description
1 polymer ?
#
loop_
_entity_poly.entity_id
_entity_poly.type
_entity_poly.pdbx_seq_one_letter_code
_entity_poly.pdbx_strand_id
1 'polypeptide(L)' 'MIWEVCIEYANGTQKVIRVYKERETALRYIDAIYSSQGYPMHLAYIVRPAIATRSMVPA' A
#
# COMPACT_ATOMS: atom_id res chain seq x y z
N MET A 1 13.39 1.62 -8.68
CA MET A 1 12.49 2.26 -7.70
C MET A 1 11.63 1.15 -7.11
N ILE A 2 11.54 1.04 -5.79
CA ILE A 2 10.68 0.01 -5.17
C ILE A 2 9.32 0.66 -4.91
N TRP A 3 8.24 -0.10 -5.10
CA TRP A 3 6.86 0.29 -4.90
C TRP A 3 6.29 -0.50 -3.75
N GLU A 4 5.74 0.18 -2.74
CA GLU A 4 5.11 -0.45 -1.59
C GLU A 4 3.60 -0.40 -1.79
N VAL A 5 2.96 -1.56 -1.57
CA VAL A 5 1.53 -1.64 -1.35
C VAL A 5 1.30 -1.50 0.15
N CYS A 6 0.58 -0.44 0.51
CA CYS A 6 0.15 -0.16 1.86
C CYS A 6 -1.36 -0.38 1.96
N ILE A 7 -1.82 -0.89 3.09
CA ILE A 7 -3.21 -0.82 3.49
C ILE A 7 -3.37 0.31 4.50
N GLU A 8 -4.30 1.21 4.22
CA GLU A 8 -4.76 2.25 5.12
C GLU A 8 -6.10 1.81 5.70
N TYR A 9 -6.14 1.62 7.01
CA TYR A 9 -7.36 1.29 7.72
C TYR A 9 -8.10 2.58 8.08
N ALA A 10 -9.43 2.51 8.23
CA ALA A 10 -10.27 3.65 8.62
C ALA A 10 -9.86 4.32 9.95
N ASN A 11 -9.07 3.64 10.78
CA ASN A 11 -8.50 4.19 12.02
C ASN A 11 -7.24 5.06 11.79
N GLY A 12 -6.87 5.33 10.54
CA GLY A 12 -5.67 6.09 10.16
C GLY A 12 -4.36 5.29 10.24
N THR A 13 -4.42 3.99 10.58
CA THR A 13 -3.23 3.14 10.59
C THR A 13 -2.88 2.73 9.17
N GLN A 14 -1.60 2.88 8.82
CA GLN A 14 -1.06 2.39 7.56
C GLN A 14 -0.12 1.21 7.80
N LYS A 15 -0.24 0.16 6.99
CA LYS A 15 0.64 -1.01 7.06
C LYS A 15 1.12 -1.40 5.68
N VAL A 16 2.44 -1.57 5.53
CA VAL A 16 3.02 -2.15 4.32
C VAL A 16 2.70 -3.64 4.29
N ILE A 17 2.07 -4.09 3.21
CA ILE A 17 1.69 -5.50 3.02
C ILE A 17 2.68 -6.20 2.09
N ARG A 18 3.08 -5.53 1.00
CA ARG A 18 3.98 -6.07 -0.02
C ARG A 18 4.81 -4.96 -0.66
N VAL A 19 5.95 -5.37 -1.21
CA VAL A 19 6.82 -4.50 -2.01
C VAL A 19 7.07 -5.14 -3.37
N TYR A 20 7.09 -4.31 -4.40
CA TYR A 20 7.27 -4.69 -5.80
C TYR A 20 8.33 -3.82 -6.44
N LYS A 21 9.05 -4.36 -7.44
CA LYS A 21 9.99 -3.55 -8.24
C LYS A 21 9.27 -2.74 -9.32
N GLU A 22 8.07 -3.16 -9.71
CA GLU A 22 7.28 -2.58 -10.79
C GLU A 22 5.96 -2.02 -10.26
N ARG A 23 5.61 -0.81 -10.69
CA ARG A 23 4.37 -0.12 -10.29
C ARG A 23 3.13 -0.89 -10.76
N GLU A 24 3.16 -1.36 -12.00
CA GLU A 24 2.01 -2.05 -12.60
C GLU A 24 1.67 -3.35 -11.87
N THR A 25 2.69 -4.09 -11.43
CA THR A 25 2.51 -5.30 -10.62
C THR A 25 1.87 -4.98 -9.27
N ALA A 26 2.27 -3.87 -8.63
CA ALA A 26 1.65 -3.41 -7.40
C ALA A 26 0.17 -3.02 -7.59
N LEU A 27 -0.16 -2.34 -8.69
CA LEU A 27 -1.54 -1.97 -9.02
C LEU A 27 -2.41 -3.18 -9.35
N ARG A 28 -1.91 -4.13 -10.16
CA ARG A 28 -2.61 -5.39 -10.47
C ARG A 28 -2.88 -6.22 -9.21
N TYR A 29 -1.95 -6.20 -8.25
CA TYR A 29 -2.15 -6.88 -6.98
C TYR A 29 -3.31 -6.27 -6.18
N ILE A 30 -3.40 -4.94 -6.12
CA ILE A 30 -4.52 -4.26 -5.47
C ILE A 30 -5.84 -4.57 -6.18
N ASP A 31 -5.85 -4.50 -7.51
CA ASP A 31 -7.02 -4.81 -8.32
C ASP A 31 -7.53 -6.24 -8.08
N ALA A 32 -6.60 -7.22 -8.02
CA ALA A 32 -6.92 -8.59 -7.69
C ALA A 32 -7.49 -8.75 -6.26
N ILE A 33 -7.01 -7.97 -5.29
CA ILE A 33 -7.58 -7.98 -3.94
C ILE A 33 -9.01 -7.43 -3.95
N TYR A 34 -9.24 -6.29 -4.60
CA TYR A 34 -10.58 -5.72 -4.70
C TYR A 34 -11.55 -6.63 -5.45
N SER A 35 -11.06 -7.32 -6.49
CA SER A 35 -11.84 -8.31 -7.24
C SER A 35 -12.19 -9.53 -6.39
N SER A 36 -11.24 -10.00 -5.55
CA SER A 36 -11.44 -11.21 -4.73
C SER A 36 -12.18 -10.97 -3.41
N GLN A 37 -12.00 -9.82 -2.76
CA GLN A 37 -12.56 -9.51 -1.44
C GLN A 37 -13.71 -8.50 -1.50
N GLY A 38 -13.97 -7.93 -2.68
CA GLY A 38 -14.87 -6.79 -2.85
C GLY A 38 -14.19 -5.46 -2.49
N TYR A 39 -14.98 -4.39 -2.46
CA TYR A 39 -14.54 -3.04 -2.05
C TYR A 39 -14.94 -2.77 -0.60
N PRO A 40 -14.12 -3.17 0.40
CA PRO A 40 -14.39 -2.88 1.79
C PRO A 40 -14.29 -1.37 2.05
N MET A 41 -15.35 -0.76 2.57
CA MET A 41 -15.39 0.68 2.87
C MET A 41 -14.46 1.11 4.02
N HIS A 42 -13.95 0.16 4.81
CA HIS A 42 -13.17 0.42 6.02
C HIS A 42 -11.65 0.30 5.82
N LEU A 43 -11.21 0.00 4.59
CA LEU A 43 -9.80 -0.11 4.25
C LEU A 43 -9.54 0.33 2.82
N ALA A 44 -8.41 1.00 2.61
CA ALA A 44 -7.96 1.48 1.31
C ALA A 44 -6.57 0.94 1.01
N TYR A 45 -6.39 0.37 -0.18
CA TYR A 45 -5.07 -0.04 -0.65
C TYR A 45 -4.41 1.09 -1.45
N ILE A 46 -3.19 1.45 -1.07
CA ILE A 46 -2.42 2.57 -1.64
C ILE A 46 -1.09 2.04 -2.18
N VAL A 47 -0.75 2.40 -3.41
CA VAL A 47 0.61 2.18 -3.95
C VAL A 47 1.41 3.45 -3.77
N ARG A 48 2.53 3.37 -3.03
CA ARG A 48 3.47 4.49 -2.91
C ARG A 48 4.87 4.07 -3.35
N PRO A 49 5.66 5.00 -3.92
CA PRO A 49 7.08 4.73 -4.09
C PRO A 49 7.72 4.58 -2.71
N ALA A 50 8.54 3.55 -2.53
CA ALA A 50 9.44 3.42 -1.39
C ALA A 50 10.52 4.50 -1.52
N ILE A 51 10.18 5.73 -1.14
CA ILE A 51 11.19 6.75 -0.94
C ILE A 51 11.91 6.33 0.33
N ALA A 52 13.23 6.15 0.25
CA ALA A 52 14.09 5.82 1.38
C ALA A 52 14.18 6.96 2.42
N THR A 53 13.15 7.81 2.53
CA THR A 53 12.95 8.73 3.63
C THR A 53 12.04 8.02 4.62
N ARG A 54 12.62 7.06 5.33
CA ARG A 54 12.24 6.81 6.72
C ARG A 54 12.40 8.16 7.41
N SER A 55 11.35 8.97 7.45
CA SER A 55 11.35 10.22 8.21
C SER A 55 11.69 9.85 9.63
N MET A 56 12.95 10.12 9.98
CA MET A 56 13.37 10.39 11.33
C MET A 56 12.36 11.40 11.90
N VAL A 57 11.48 10.93 12.78
CA VAL A 57 10.92 11.81 13.80
C VAL A 57 11.93 11.71 14.94
N PRO A 58 12.85 12.68 15.10
CA PRO A 58 13.61 12.78 16.33
C PRO A 58 12.62 13.11 17.45
N ALA A 59 12.61 12.27 18.48
CA ALA A 59 12.10 12.64 19.80
C ALA A 59 13.20 13.39 20.57
#